data_AF-G3HTF7-F1
#
_entry.id   AF-G3HTF7-F1
#
_cell.length_a   1.000
_cell.length_b   1.000
_cell.length_c   1.000
_cell.angle_alpha   90.00
_cell.angle_beta   90.00
_cell.angle_gamma   90.00
#
_symmetry.space_group_name_H-M   'P 1'
#
loop_
_entity.id
_entity.type
_entity.pdbx_description
1 polymer ?
#
loop_
_entity_poly.entity_id
_entity_poly.type
_entity_poly.pdbx_seq_one_letter_code
_entity_poly.pdbx_strand_id
1 'polypeptide(L)'
;MRYRASALGSDGVRVTMESALTARDRVGVQDFVLLENFTSEAAFIENLRRRFRENLIYTYIGPVLVSVNPYRDLQIYSRQHMERYRGVSFYEVPPHLFAVADTVYRALRTERRDQAVMISGESGAGKTEATKRLLQFYAETCPAPERGGAVRDRLLQSNPVLEAFGNAKTLRNDNSSRFGKYMDVQFDFKGAPVGGHILSYLLEKSRVVHQNHGERNFHVFYQLLEGGEEETLRRLGLERNPQSYLYLVKGQCAKVSSINDKSDWRVVRKALSVIDFTEDEVEDLLSIVASVLHLGNIHFAADEESNAQVTTENQLKYLTRLLGVEGTTLREALTHRKIIAKGEELLSPLNLEQAAYARDALAKAVYSRTFTWLVRKINRSLASKDAESPSWRSTTVLGLLDIYGFEVFQHNSFEQFCINYCNEKLQQLFIELTLKSEQEEYEAEGIAWEPVQYFNNKIICDLVEEKFKGIISILVHPLLFQPHVGR
;
A
#
# COMPACT_ATOMS: atom_id res chain seq x y z
N MET A 1 12.11 -59.31 13.87
CA MET A 1 10.97 -58.83 14.68
C MET A 1 9.80 -58.58 13.74
N ARG A 2 8.67 -59.24 13.97
CA ARG A 2 7.44 -59.12 13.16
C ARG A 2 6.75 -57.79 13.48
N TYR A 3 6.54 -56.93 12.48
CA TYR A 3 5.64 -55.79 12.60
C TYR A 3 4.19 -56.31 12.68
N ARG A 4 3.53 -56.07 13.82
CA ARG A 4 2.08 -56.26 13.96
C ARG A 4 1.38 -55.07 13.33
N ALA A 5 0.62 -55.31 12.26
CA ALA A 5 -0.41 -54.38 11.82
C ALA A 5 -1.54 -54.40 12.86
N SER A 6 -1.75 -53.30 13.58
CA SER A 6 -2.97 -53.09 14.36
C SER A 6 -4.06 -52.62 13.40
N ALA A 7 -5.01 -53.49 13.11
CA ALA A 7 -6.24 -53.13 12.42
C ALA A 7 -7.01 -52.10 13.25
N LEU A 8 -7.18 -50.89 12.72
CA LEU A 8 -8.19 -49.96 13.20
C LEU A 8 -9.56 -50.61 12.93
N GLY A 9 -10.26 -51.00 13.99
CA GLY A 9 -11.61 -51.55 13.89
C GLY A 9 -12.58 -50.51 13.32
N SER A 10 -13.64 -50.99 12.67
CA SER A 10 -14.70 -50.19 12.04
C SER A 10 -15.33 -49.13 12.95
N ASP A 11 -15.30 -49.35 14.28
CA ASP A 11 -15.83 -48.42 15.27
C ASP A 11 -14.93 -47.20 15.51
N GLY A 12 -13.60 -47.34 15.34
CA GLY A 12 -12.66 -46.21 15.48
C GLY A 12 -12.79 -45.19 14.35
N VAL A 13 -13.08 -45.66 13.13
CA VAL A 13 -13.33 -44.81 11.94
C VAL A 13 -14.67 -44.08 12.07
N ARG A 14 -15.70 -44.74 12.60
CA ARG A 14 -17.04 -44.17 12.82
C ARG A 14 -17.03 -43.02 13.83
N VAL A 15 -16.33 -43.20 14.95
CA VAL A 15 -16.21 -42.19 16.02
C VAL A 15 -15.42 -40.96 15.54
N THR A 16 -14.36 -41.14 14.73
CA THR A 16 -13.64 -40.01 14.11
C THR A 16 -14.48 -39.26 13.08
N MET A 17 -15.29 -39.96 12.28
CA MET A 17 -16.18 -39.33 11.29
C MET A 17 -17.31 -38.54 11.96
N GLU A 18 -17.96 -39.08 13.00
CA GLU A 18 -18.99 -38.35 13.75
C GLU A 18 -18.44 -37.10 14.44
N SER A 19 -17.20 -37.14 14.96
CA SER A 19 -16.52 -35.98 15.55
C SER A 19 -16.16 -34.90 14.52
N ALA A 20 -15.77 -35.31 13.30
CA ALA A 20 -15.45 -34.40 12.21
C ALA A 20 -16.71 -33.77 11.59
N LEU A 21 -17.80 -34.53 11.49
CA LEU A 21 -19.11 -34.06 11.04
C LEU A 21 -19.74 -33.08 12.04
N THR A 22 -19.69 -33.38 13.34
CA THR A 22 -20.15 -32.43 14.38
C THR A 22 -19.29 -31.18 14.49
N ALA A 23 -17.98 -31.28 14.24
CA ALA A 23 -17.10 -30.12 14.12
C ALA A 23 -17.39 -29.30 12.86
N ARG A 24 -17.69 -29.94 11.72
CA ARG A 24 -18.13 -29.29 10.47
C ARG A 24 -19.45 -28.54 10.68
N ASP A 25 -20.41 -29.14 11.38
CA ASP A 25 -21.71 -28.51 11.66
C ASP A 25 -21.59 -27.33 12.63
N ARG A 26 -20.69 -27.42 13.62
CA ARG A 26 -20.44 -26.34 14.59
C ARG A 26 -19.62 -25.18 14.04
N VAL A 27 -18.56 -25.46 13.28
CA VAL A 27 -17.54 -24.47 12.91
C VAL A 27 -17.66 -24.02 11.47
N GLY A 28 -18.18 -24.86 10.57
CA GLY A 28 -18.27 -24.62 9.13
C GLY A 28 -17.17 -25.34 8.32
N VAL A 29 -17.34 -25.38 7.00
CA VAL A 29 -16.39 -26.01 6.06
C VAL A 29 -15.17 -25.14 5.82
N GLN A 30 -14.00 -25.78 5.69
CA GLN A 30 -12.73 -25.11 5.45
C GLN A 30 -12.54 -24.67 4.00
N ASP A 31 -13.22 -25.34 3.06
CA ASP A 31 -13.23 -25.04 1.63
C ASP A 31 -14.69 -24.99 1.14
N PHE A 32 -15.05 -23.93 0.44
CA PHE A 32 -16.37 -23.73 -0.14
C PHE A 32 -16.73 -24.74 -1.23
N VAL A 33 -15.74 -25.39 -1.86
CA VAL A 33 -15.98 -26.51 -2.79
C VAL A 33 -16.71 -27.67 -2.10
N LEU A 34 -16.61 -27.77 -0.77
CA LEU A 34 -17.27 -28.81 0.04
C LEU A 34 -18.61 -28.34 0.64
N LEU A 35 -19.13 -27.17 0.23
CA LEU A 35 -20.40 -26.65 0.70
C LEU A 35 -21.57 -27.33 -0.05
N GLU A 36 -22.51 -27.91 0.67
CA GLU A 36 -23.60 -28.70 0.06
C GLU A 36 -24.56 -27.85 -0.79
N ASN A 37 -24.89 -26.64 -0.32
CA ASN A 37 -25.73 -25.69 -1.05
C ASN A 37 -24.89 -24.53 -1.60
N PHE A 38 -23.90 -24.86 -2.44
CA PHE A 38 -22.90 -23.92 -2.95
C PHE A 38 -23.47 -22.81 -3.85
N THR A 39 -24.68 -22.98 -4.40
CA THR A 39 -25.38 -21.95 -5.19
C THR A 39 -26.11 -20.93 -4.33
N SER A 40 -26.29 -21.19 -3.03
CA SER A 40 -26.98 -20.29 -2.12
C SER A 40 -26.01 -19.29 -1.49
N GLU A 41 -26.19 -18.00 -1.81
CA GLU A 41 -25.48 -16.89 -1.16
C GLU A 41 -25.65 -16.91 0.36
N ALA A 42 -26.85 -17.24 0.85
CA ALA A 42 -27.13 -17.34 2.28
C ALA A 42 -26.30 -18.45 2.96
N ALA A 43 -26.13 -19.61 2.29
CA ALA A 43 -25.29 -20.68 2.81
C ALA A 43 -23.80 -20.28 2.83
N PHE A 44 -23.34 -19.55 1.81
CA PHE A 44 -21.97 -19.03 1.74
C PHE A 44 -21.68 -18.06 2.90
N ILE A 45 -22.56 -17.08 3.12
CA ILE A 45 -22.44 -16.11 4.20
C ILE A 45 -22.53 -16.80 5.57
N GLU A 46 -23.43 -17.76 5.74
CA GLU A 46 -23.58 -18.49 6.99
C GLU A 46 -22.32 -19.28 7.36
N ASN A 47 -21.64 -19.88 6.39
CA ASN A 47 -20.37 -20.56 6.63
C ASN A 47 -19.29 -19.59 7.12
N LEU A 48 -19.11 -18.43 6.45
CA LEU A 48 -18.18 -17.39 6.91
C LEU A 48 -18.52 -16.94 8.33
N ARG A 49 -19.80 -16.73 8.62
CA ARG A 49 -20.28 -16.25 9.92
C ARG A 49 -19.99 -17.25 11.05
N ARG A 50 -20.21 -18.55 10.82
CA ARG A 50 -19.90 -19.62 11.80
C ARG A 50 -18.41 -19.66 12.09
N ARG A 51 -17.57 -19.67 11.04
CA ARG A 51 -16.10 -19.69 11.18
C ARG A 51 -15.58 -18.46 11.90
N PHE A 52 -16.07 -17.28 11.53
CA PHE A 52 -15.65 -16.01 12.12
C PHE A 52 -15.98 -15.93 13.61
N ARG A 53 -17.13 -16.47 14.04
CA ARG A 53 -17.52 -16.55 15.46
C ARG A 53 -16.52 -17.34 16.30
N GLU A 54 -15.89 -18.35 15.71
CA GLU A 54 -14.84 -19.18 16.32
C GLU A 54 -13.42 -18.65 16.07
N ASN A 55 -13.28 -17.38 15.64
CA ASN A 55 -11.99 -16.75 15.29
C ASN A 55 -11.25 -17.36 14.10
N LEU A 56 -11.95 -18.10 13.24
CA LEU A 56 -11.39 -18.64 12.01
C LEU A 56 -11.67 -17.67 10.86
N ILE A 57 -10.69 -16.83 10.56
CA ILE A 57 -10.82 -15.75 9.57
C ILE A 57 -10.52 -16.17 8.13
N TYR A 58 -9.98 -17.38 7.95
CA TYR A 58 -9.50 -17.89 6.67
C TYR A 58 -10.36 -19.06 6.19
N THR A 59 -10.75 -19.04 4.92
CA THR A 59 -11.54 -20.10 4.26
C THR A 59 -11.16 -20.19 2.79
N TYR A 60 -11.05 -21.39 2.22
CA TYR A 60 -10.67 -21.60 0.82
C TYR A 60 -11.87 -21.60 -0.13
N ILE A 61 -11.60 -21.24 -1.38
CA ILE A 61 -12.39 -21.59 -2.57
C ILE A 61 -11.39 -22.23 -3.54
N GLY A 62 -11.15 -23.54 -3.42
CA GLY A 62 -10.05 -24.17 -4.14
C GLY A 62 -8.70 -23.49 -3.83
N PRO A 63 -7.95 -22.97 -4.83
CA PRO A 63 -6.68 -22.28 -4.59
C PRO A 63 -6.84 -20.85 -4.04
N VAL A 64 -8.04 -20.26 -4.10
CA VAL A 64 -8.30 -18.90 -3.62
C VAL A 64 -8.50 -18.89 -2.11
N LEU A 65 -7.90 -17.92 -1.42
CA LEU A 65 -8.07 -17.74 0.02
C LEU A 65 -8.94 -16.51 0.33
N VAL A 66 -10.06 -16.73 1.02
CA VAL A 66 -10.92 -15.69 1.58
C VAL A 66 -10.44 -15.34 2.99
N SER A 67 -10.25 -14.05 3.26
CA SER A 67 -9.79 -13.51 4.54
C SER A 67 -10.80 -12.48 5.08
N VAL A 68 -11.31 -12.70 6.29
CA VAL A 68 -12.24 -11.77 6.97
C VAL A 68 -11.52 -11.01 8.08
N ASN A 69 -11.45 -9.69 8.01
CA ASN A 69 -10.71 -8.88 8.99
C ASN A 69 -11.30 -9.02 10.41
N PRO A 70 -10.52 -9.51 11.40
CA PRO A 70 -10.99 -9.67 12.77
C PRO A 70 -11.07 -8.37 13.58
N TYR A 71 -10.44 -7.27 13.13
CA TYR A 71 -10.26 -6.02 13.91
C TYR A 71 -9.63 -6.22 15.31
N ARG A 72 -8.93 -7.34 15.51
CA ARG A 72 -8.20 -7.69 16.73
C ARG A 72 -7.06 -8.63 16.41
N ASP A 73 -6.07 -8.69 17.29
CA ASP A 73 -5.01 -9.68 17.20
C ASP A 73 -5.50 -11.05 17.69
N LEU A 74 -5.32 -12.08 16.86
CA LEU A 74 -5.67 -13.47 17.14
C LEU A 74 -4.46 -14.35 17.49
N GLN A 75 -3.23 -13.80 17.48
CA GLN A 75 -1.98 -14.53 17.74
C GLN A 75 -1.71 -15.74 16.82
N ILE A 76 -2.25 -15.72 15.60
CA ILE A 76 -2.10 -16.80 14.60
C ILE A 76 -0.86 -16.64 13.69
N TYR A 77 -0.04 -15.62 13.91
CA TYR A 77 1.11 -15.28 13.06
C TYR A 77 2.46 -15.51 13.76
N SER A 78 2.50 -16.26 14.86
CA SER A 78 3.76 -16.57 15.56
C SER A 78 4.69 -17.46 14.73
N ARG A 79 5.97 -17.50 15.09
CA ARG A 79 6.95 -18.44 14.51
C ARG A 79 6.51 -19.91 14.56
N GLN A 80 5.83 -20.34 15.63
CA GLN A 80 5.31 -21.72 15.75
C GLN A 80 4.28 -22.03 14.65
N HIS A 81 3.45 -21.05 14.30
CA HIS A 81 2.51 -21.18 13.20
C HIS A 81 3.24 -21.25 11.87
N MET A 82 4.27 -20.42 11.65
CA MET A 82 5.07 -20.48 10.42
C MET A 82 5.70 -21.86 10.18
N GLU A 83 6.32 -22.46 11.19
CA GLU A 83 6.90 -23.80 11.08
C GLU A 83 5.86 -24.88 10.79
N ARG A 84 4.62 -24.73 11.28
CA ARG A 84 3.52 -25.67 10.99
C ARG A 84 3.13 -25.67 9.51
N TYR A 85 3.23 -24.54 8.82
CA TYR A 85 2.83 -24.39 7.41
C TYR A 85 4.00 -24.59 6.44
N ARG A 86 5.23 -24.70 6.92
CA ARG A 86 6.44 -24.79 6.10
C ARG A 86 6.59 -26.16 5.45
N GLY A 87 6.66 -26.21 4.13
CA GLY A 87 6.89 -27.42 3.36
C GLY A 87 5.71 -28.40 3.38
N VAL A 88 4.51 -27.92 3.70
CA VAL A 88 3.29 -28.74 3.81
C VAL A 88 2.33 -28.36 2.70
N SER A 89 1.66 -29.35 2.13
CA SER A 89 0.60 -29.12 1.15
C SER A 89 -0.59 -28.42 1.78
N PHE A 90 -1.16 -27.42 1.09
CA PHE A 90 -2.22 -26.59 1.68
C PHE A 90 -3.51 -27.36 2.04
N TYR A 91 -3.75 -28.51 1.40
CA TYR A 91 -4.89 -29.40 1.70
C TYR A 91 -4.68 -30.27 2.95
N GLU A 92 -3.45 -30.39 3.47
CA GLU A 92 -3.13 -31.16 4.68
C GLU A 92 -3.25 -30.33 5.97
N VAL A 93 -3.45 -29.02 5.83
CA VAL A 93 -3.45 -28.06 6.92
C VAL A 93 -4.70 -27.16 6.86
N PRO A 94 -5.14 -26.60 8.01
CA PRO A 94 -6.27 -25.68 8.01
C PRO A 94 -6.01 -24.44 7.16
N PRO A 95 -7.06 -23.77 6.66
CA PRO A 95 -6.91 -22.56 5.86
C PRO A 95 -6.14 -21.48 6.60
N HIS A 96 -5.08 -20.99 5.95
CA HIS A 96 -4.25 -19.93 6.50
C HIS A 96 -3.45 -19.22 5.41
N LEU A 97 -3.14 -17.95 5.64
CA LEU A 97 -2.31 -17.15 4.74
C LEU A 97 -0.91 -17.76 4.51
N PHE A 98 -0.33 -18.38 5.54
CA PHE A 98 0.97 -19.05 5.43
C PHE A 98 0.94 -20.32 4.56
N ALA A 99 -0.20 -20.99 4.44
CA ALA A 99 -0.34 -22.11 3.50
C ALA A 99 -0.28 -21.63 2.04
N VAL A 100 -0.87 -20.47 1.75
CA VAL A 100 -0.74 -19.82 0.43
C VAL A 100 0.71 -19.39 0.21
N ALA A 101 1.35 -18.79 1.21
CA ALA A 101 2.75 -18.37 1.14
C ALA A 101 3.68 -19.54 0.78
N ASP A 102 3.57 -20.66 1.50
CA ASP A 102 4.39 -21.85 1.24
C ASP A 102 4.08 -22.48 -0.13
N THR A 103 2.81 -22.52 -0.54
CA THR A 103 2.40 -23.04 -1.86
C THR A 103 3.02 -22.23 -3.00
N VAL A 104 2.95 -20.90 -2.92
CA VAL A 104 3.52 -19.99 -3.93
C VAL A 104 5.04 -20.09 -3.95
N TYR A 105 5.68 -20.16 -2.78
CA TYR A 105 7.14 -20.34 -2.70
C TYR A 105 7.58 -21.71 -3.25
N ARG A 106 6.83 -22.78 -2.98
CA ARG A 106 7.11 -24.11 -3.55
C ARG A 106 6.99 -24.09 -5.07
N ALA A 107 5.93 -23.51 -5.62
CA ALA A 107 5.75 -23.37 -7.07
C ALA A 107 6.91 -22.61 -7.71
N LEU A 108 7.33 -21.49 -7.10
CA LEU A 108 8.50 -20.72 -7.53
C LEU A 108 9.77 -21.61 -7.59
N ARG A 109 9.99 -22.46 -6.59
CA ARG A 109 11.17 -23.34 -6.53
C ARG A 109 11.11 -24.51 -7.51
N THR A 110 9.94 -25.13 -7.67
CA THR A 110 9.78 -26.32 -8.51
C THR A 110 9.75 -25.97 -9.98
N GLU A 111 9.01 -24.93 -10.35
CA GLU A 111 8.81 -24.54 -11.75
C GLU A 111 9.84 -23.53 -12.24
N ARG A 112 10.56 -22.87 -11.33
CA ARG A 112 11.49 -21.77 -11.63
C ARG A 112 10.82 -20.67 -12.47
N ARG A 113 9.59 -20.34 -12.11
CA ARG A 113 8.79 -19.28 -12.72
C ARG A 113 8.43 -18.24 -11.69
N ASP A 114 8.35 -17.00 -12.14
CA ASP A 114 7.89 -15.90 -11.32
C ASP A 114 6.47 -16.15 -10.84
N GLN A 115 6.21 -15.75 -9.60
CA GLN A 115 4.91 -15.92 -8.96
C GLN A 115 4.41 -14.57 -8.48
N ALA A 116 3.10 -14.44 -8.30
CA ALA A 116 2.51 -13.24 -7.70
C ALA A 116 1.37 -13.60 -6.76
N VAL A 117 1.31 -12.92 -5.61
CA VAL A 117 0.15 -12.94 -4.70
C VAL A 117 -0.61 -11.63 -4.88
N MET A 118 -1.80 -11.74 -5.47
CA MET A 118 -2.71 -10.62 -5.64
C MET A 118 -3.69 -10.57 -4.47
N ILE A 119 -3.69 -9.46 -3.72
CA ILE A 119 -4.57 -9.28 -2.56
C ILE A 119 -5.57 -8.16 -2.86
N SER A 120 -6.84 -8.52 -3.01
CA SER A 120 -7.93 -7.58 -3.28
C SER A 120 -8.81 -7.34 -2.04
N GLY A 121 -9.60 -6.27 -2.08
CA GLY A 121 -10.56 -5.91 -1.03
C GLY A 121 -10.68 -4.41 -0.82
N GLU A 122 -11.78 -4.01 -0.18
CA GLU A 122 -12.05 -2.60 0.13
C GLU A 122 -11.03 -1.99 1.11
N SER A 123 -11.10 -0.66 1.28
CA SER A 123 -10.31 0.04 2.31
C SER A 123 -10.64 -0.52 3.70
N GLY A 124 -9.61 -0.95 4.45
CA GLY A 124 -9.76 -1.59 5.76
C GLY A 124 -9.94 -3.13 5.73
N ALA A 125 -9.97 -3.78 4.57
CA ALA A 125 -10.15 -5.24 4.48
C ALA A 125 -8.98 -6.09 5.03
N GLY A 126 -7.82 -5.50 5.31
CA GLY A 126 -6.64 -6.21 5.84
C GLY A 126 -5.54 -6.53 4.83
N LYS A 127 -5.58 -5.93 3.62
CA LYS A 127 -4.58 -6.16 2.55
C LYS A 127 -3.14 -5.93 3.00
N THR A 128 -2.86 -4.75 3.56
CA THR A 128 -1.52 -4.37 4.02
C THR A 128 -1.02 -5.28 5.14
N GLU A 129 -1.90 -5.71 6.05
CA GLU A 129 -1.54 -6.66 7.10
C GLU A 129 -1.23 -8.05 6.52
N ALA A 130 -2.02 -8.54 5.57
CA ALA A 130 -1.73 -9.80 4.88
C ALA A 130 -0.37 -9.76 4.18
N THR A 131 -0.05 -8.68 3.44
CA THR A 131 1.25 -8.49 2.79
C THR A 131 2.41 -8.53 3.79
N LYS A 132 2.27 -7.87 4.95
CA LYS A 132 3.29 -7.93 6.02
C LYS A 132 3.49 -9.36 6.52
N ARG A 133 2.42 -10.12 6.73
CA ARG A 133 2.49 -11.51 7.21
C ARG A 133 3.15 -12.43 6.17
N LEU A 134 2.86 -12.25 4.88
CA LEU A 134 3.56 -12.98 3.81
C LEU A 134 5.07 -12.70 3.83
N LEU A 135 5.46 -11.42 3.94
CA LEU A 135 6.88 -11.04 4.02
C LEU A 135 7.57 -11.63 5.27
N GLN A 136 6.90 -11.60 6.42
CA GLN A 136 7.40 -12.21 7.66
C GLN A 136 7.62 -13.72 7.48
N PHE A 137 6.66 -14.41 6.86
CA PHE A 137 6.79 -15.83 6.57
C PHE A 137 8.02 -16.13 5.71
N TYR A 138 8.22 -15.42 4.59
CA TYR A 138 9.39 -15.62 3.74
C TYR A 138 10.71 -15.24 4.43
N ALA A 139 10.72 -14.18 5.23
CA ALA A 139 11.89 -13.76 5.98
C ALA A 139 12.32 -14.80 7.03
N GLU A 140 11.39 -15.50 7.66
CA GLU A 140 11.70 -16.50 8.70
C GLU A 140 11.92 -17.92 8.16
N THR A 141 11.14 -18.35 7.14
CA THR A 141 11.11 -19.76 6.69
C THR A 141 12.06 -20.10 5.55
N CYS A 142 12.36 -19.13 4.67
CA CYS A 142 13.27 -19.37 3.56
C CYS A 142 14.71 -19.62 4.05
N PRO A 143 15.58 -20.29 3.28
CA PRO A 143 16.98 -20.48 3.63
C PRO A 143 17.77 -19.17 3.55
N ALA A 144 18.65 -18.92 4.51
CA ALA A 144 19.48 -17.71 4.50
C ALA A 144 20.51 -17.81 3.36
N PRO A 145 20.75 -16.71 2.62
CA PRO A 145 21.80 -16.72 1.62
C PRO A 145 23.18 -16.77 2.31
N GLU A 146 24.16 -17.43 1.67
CA GLU A 146 25.54 -17.56 2.18
C GLU A 146 26.23 -16.20 2.37
N ARG A 147 25.82 -15.19 1.59
CA ARG A 147 26.17 -13.77 1.72
C ARG A 147 24.91 -12.93 1.57
N GLY A 148 24.74 -11.87 2.36
CA GLY A 148 23.63 -10.92 2.18
C GLY A 148 22.37 -11.16 3.02
N GLY A 149 22.47 -11.87 4.17
CA GLY A 149 21.33 -12.12 5.07
C GLY A 149 20.57 -10.87 5.55
N ALA A 150 21.18 -9.68 5.49
CA ALA A 150 20.56 -8.40 5.85
C ALA A 150 19.39 -7.99 4.93
N VAL A 151 19.24 -8.59 3.75
CA VAL A 151 18.13 -8.25 2.82
C VAL A 151 16.76 -8.53 3.44
N ARG A 152 16.65 -9.56 4.27
CA ARG A 152 15.41 -9.93 4.97
C ARG A 152 14.94 -8.82 5.91
N ASP A 153 15.87 -8.35 6.73
CA ASP A 153 15.58 -7.28 7.68
C ASP A 153 15.21 -6.00 6.93
N ARG A 154 15.91 -5.69 5.84
CA ARG A 154 15.60 -4.52 5.01
C ARG A 154 14.22 -4.58 4.38
N LEU A 155 13.81 -5.74 3.86
CA LEU A 155 12.46 -5.95 3.31
C LEU A 155 11.36 -5.72 4.38
N LEU A 156 11.59 -6.19 5.61
CA LEU A 156 10.65 -5.97 6.71
C LEU A 156 10.66 -4.51 7.18
N GLN A 157 11.84 -3.88 7.28
CA GLN A 157 11.99 -2.52 7.76
C GLN A 157 11.62 -1.45 6.71
N SER A 158 11.48 -1.79 5.42
CA SER A 158 10.98 -0.82 4.44
C SER A 158 9.50 -0.44 4.68
N ASN A 159 8.70 -1.35 5.23
CA ASN A 159 7.26 -1.11 5.43
C ASN A 159 6.97 0.01 6.43
N PRO A 160 7.55 0.04 7.66
CA PRO A 160 7.33 1.15 8.59
C PRO A 160 7.64 2.52 7.99
N VAL A 161 8.70 2.62 7.19
CA VAL A 161 9.10 3.87 6.54
C VAL A 161 8.09 4.27 5.45
N LEU A 162 7.69 3.33 4.59
CA LEU A 162 6.68 3.61 3.56
C LEU A 162 5.31 3.94 4.17
N GLU A 163 4.92 3.31 5.27
CA GLU A 163 3.66 3.61 5.97
C GLU A 163 3.71 4.99 6.63
N ALA A 164 4.84 5.37 7.24
CA ALA A 164 4.96 6.71 7.82
C ALA A 164 4.73 7.82 6.77
N PHE A 165 5.31 7.67 5.57
CA PHE A 165 5.23 8.68 4.52
C PHE A 165 4.06 8.50 3.54
N GLY A 166 3.46 7.32 3.49
CA GLY A 166 2.46 6.94 2.49
C GLY A 166 1.10 6.60 3.06
N ASN A 167 0.97 6.43 4.38
CA ASN A 167 -0.30 6.13 5.03
C ASN A 167 -0.81 7.30 5.85
N ALA A 168 -2.14 7.34 5.96
CA ALA A 168 -2.86 8.33 6.74
C ALA A 168 -4.16 7.75 7.27
N LYS A 169 -4.71 8.42 8.29
CA LYS A 169 -6.01 8.07 8.86
C LYS A 169 -7.11 8.62 7.97
N THR A 170 -8.02 7.75 7.52
CA THR A 170 -9.28 8.12 6.86
C THR A 170 -10.48 7.76 7.74
N LEU A 171 -11.70 8.05 7.27
CA LEU A 171 -12.91 7.63 7.97
C LEU A 171 -13.11 6.10 8.01
N ARG A 172 -12.46 5.35 7.11
CA ARG A 172 -12.62 3.89 6.98
C ARG A 172 -11.49 3.09 7.64
N ASN A 173 -10.29 3.66 7.70
CA ASN A 173 -9.11 2.97 8.19
C ASN A 173 -8.13 3.97 8.83
N ASP A 174 -7.72 3.69 10.06
CA ASP A 174 -6.77 4.53 10.80
C ASP A 174 -5.37 4.53 10.20
N ASN A 175 -4.98 3.46 9.49
CA ASN A 175 -3.70 3.31 8.78
C ASN A 175 -3.95 2.99 7.30
N SER A 176 -4.61 3.91 6.59
CA SER A 176 -4.97 3.75 5.18
C SER A 176 -3.80 4.05 4.26
N SER A 177 -3.41 3.07 3.43
CA SER A 177 -2.42 3.27 2.36
C SER A 177 -2.94 4.26 1.32
N ARG A 178 -2.22 5.38 1.13
CA ARG A 178 -2.56 6.43 0.15
C ARG A 178 -1.64 6.41 -1.07
N PHE A 179 -1.04 5.25 -1.31
CA PHE A 179 -0.30 4.87 -2.51
C PHE A 179 -0.50 3.36 -2.74
N GLY A 180 -0.45 2.91 -3.98
CA GLY A 180 -0.39 1.49 -4.32
C GLY A 180 1.04 0.99 -4.29
N LYS A 181 1.25 -0.26 -3.88
CA LYS A 181 2.57 -0.87 -3.75
C LYS A 181 2.58 -2.24 -4.42
N TYR A 182 3.55 -2.47 -5.28
CA TYR A 182 3.90 -3.81 -5.76
C TYR A 182 5.34 -4.08 -5.36
N MET A 183 5.55 -5.16 -4.60
CA MET A 183 6.86 -5.52 -4.06
C MET A 183 7.31 -6.86 -4.64
N ASP A 184 8.40 -6.83 -5.37
CA ASP A 184 9.12 -8.01 -5.82
C ASP A 184 10.10 -8.47 -4.74
N VAL A 185 10.01 -9.76 -4.37
CA VAL A 185 11.02 -10.44 -3.57
C VAL A 185 11.79 -11.37 -4.51
N GLN A 186 13.10 -11.18 -4.59
CA GLN A 186 13.96 -11.90 -5.53
C GLN A 186 14.62 -13.09 -4.84
N PHE A 187 14.54 -14.26 -5.47
CA PHE A 187 15.10 -15.50 -4.95
C PHE A 187 16.20 -16.03 -5.86
N ASP A 188 17.27 -16.55 -5.27
CA ASP A 188 18.30 -17.30 -6.01
C ASP A 188 17.85 -18.72 -6.36
N PHE A 189 18.69 -19.45 -7.10
CA PHE A 189 18.43 -20.84 -7.48
C PHE A 189 18.35 -21.82 -6.28
N LYS A 190 18.85 -21.43 -5.10
CA LYS A 190 18.73 -22.21 -3.86
C LYS A 190 17.40 -21.91 -3.14
N GLY A 191 16.67 -20.89 -3.58
CA GLY A 191 15.42 -20.41 -3.00
C GLY A 191 15.64 -19.47 -1.82
N ALA A 192 16.82 -18.86 -1.67
CA ALA A 192 17.10 -17.86 -0.66
C ALA A 192 16.72 -16.45 -1.16
N PRO A 193 16.13 -15.58 -0.32
CA PRO A 193 15.87 -14.20 -0.69
C PRO A 193 17.21 -13.45 -0.81
N VAL A 194 17.45 -12.84 -1.97
CA VAL A 194 18.72 -12.15 -2.31
C VAL A 194 18.54 -10.67 -2.61
N GLY A 195 17.31 -10.23 -2.85
CA GLY A 195 17.01 -8.84 -3.20
C GLY A 195 15.52 -8.54 -3.17
N GLY A 196 15.19 -7.30 -3.45
CA GLY A 196 13.82 -6.90 -3.73
C GLY A 196 13.71 -5.60 -4.48
N HIS A 197 12.51 -5.32 -4.98
CA HIS A 197 12.18 -4.09 -5.69
C HIS A 197 10.76 -3.65 -5.36
N ILE A 198 10.57 -2.35 -5.15
CA ILE A 198 9.27 -1.76 -4.81
C ILE A 198 8.87 -0.80 -5.93
N LEU A 199 7.72 -1.07 -6.53
CA LEU A 199 7.01 -0.15 -7.40
C LEU A 199 5.92 0.55 -6.59
N SER A 200 5.93 1.89 -6.62
CA SER A 200 4.89 2.71 -6.00
C SER A 200 3.99 3.32 -7.07
N TYR A 201 2.68 3.25 -6.86
CA TYR A 201 1.66 3.80 -7.74
C TYR A 201 0.90 4.93 -7.03
N LEU A 202 0.75 6.05 -7.73
CA LEU A 202 -0.14 7.17 -7.39
C LEU A 202 -0.25 7.50 -5.90
N LEU A 203 0.73 8.24 -5.36
CA LEU A 203 0.59 8.86 -4.05
C LEU A 203 -0.49 9.95 -4.09
N GLU A 204 -1.42 9.94 -3.14
CA GLU A 204 -2.46 10.96 -2.94
C GLU A 204 -1.85 12.30 -2.47
N LYS A 205 -1.20 13.02 -3.39
CA LYS A 205 -0.48 14.26 -3.07
C LYS A 205 -1.37 15.35 -2.47
N SER A 206 -2.66 15.40 -2.83
CA SER A 206 -3.60 16.41 -2.31
C SER A 206 -3.76 16.33 -0.78
N ARG A 207 -3.59 15.14 -0.19
CA ARG A 207 -3.63 14.94 1.27
C ARG A 207 -2.64 15.80 2.03
N VAL A 208 -1.51 16.16 1.43
CA VAL A 208 -0.49 17.00 2.07
C VAL A 208 -1.06 18.37 2.47
N VAL A 209 -1.94 18.94 1.64
CA VAL A 209 -2.41 20.33 1.78
C VAL A 209 -3.88 20.44 2.21
N HIS A 210 -4.62 19.33 2.10
CA HIS A 210 -6.03 19.26 2.42
C HIS A 210 -6.42 17.88 2.96
N GLN A 211 -7.27 17.85 3.98
CA GLN A 211 -7.87 16.63 4.51
C GLN A 211 -9.35 16.88 4.80
N ASN A 212 -10.19 15.88 4.54
CA ASN A 212 -11.59 15.91 4.91
C ASN A 212 -11.75 15.87 6.44
N HIS A 213 -12.88 16.37 6.94
CA HIS A 213 -13.19 16.33 8.37
C HIS A 213 -13.13 14.90 8.92
N GLY A 214 -12.44 14.71 10.05
CA GLY A 214 -12.20 13.43 10.70
C GLY A 214 -10.93 12.71 10.25
N GLU A 215 -10.26 13.17 9.19
CA GLU A 215 -9.06 12.56 8.64
C GLU A 215 -7.75 13.23 9.12
N ARG A 216 -6.63 12.52 8.94
CA ARG A 216 -5.28 13.06 9.19
C ARG A 216 -4.51 13.27 7.88
N ASN A 217 -3.45 14.06 8.00
CA ASN A 217 -2.35 14.06 7.03
C ASN A 217 -1.50 12.76 7.19
N PHE A 218 -0.41 12.63 6.44
CA PHE A 218 0.50 11.50 6.55
C PHE A 218 1.10 11.35 7.95
N HIS A 219 1.30 10.10 8.39
CA HIS A 219 1.71 9.79 9.75
C HIS A 219 3.05 10.44 10.15
N VAL A 220 4.00 10.57 9.21
CA VAL A 220 5.35 11.11 9.45
C VAL A 220 5.32 12.50 10.10
N PHE A 221 4.34 13.36 9.77
CA PHE A 221 4.24 14.68 10.36
C PHE A 221 3.96 14.61 11.85
N TYR A 222 2.97 13.80 12.26
CA TYR A 222 2.60 13.63 13.66
C TYR A 222 3.67 12.88 14.45
N GLN A 223 4.27 11.86 13.83
CA GLN A 223 5.39 11.10 14.40
C GLN A 223 6.61 11.98 14.66
N LEU A 224 6.96 12.90 13.74
CA LEU A 224 8.05 13.84 13.94
C LEU A 224 7.77 14.80 15.09
N LEU A 225 6.56 15.39 15.16
CA LEU A 225 6.20 16.36 16.20
C LEU A 225 6.16 15.75 17.61
N GLU A 226 5.59 14.55 17.75
CA GLU A 226 5.44 13.88 19.05
C GLU A 226 6.70 13.09 19.47
N GLY A 227 7.41 12.50 18.49
CA GLY A 227 8.53 11.60 18.72
C GLY A 227 9.91 12.23 18.56
N GLY A 228 10.03 13.33 17.82
CA GLY A 228 11.31 14.00 17.55
C GLY A 228 11.99 14.49 18.83
N GLU A 229 13.32 14.45 18.84
CA GLU A 229 14.13 15.00 19.94
C GLU A 229 14.07 16.53 19.96
N GLU A 230 14.20 17.14 21.14
CA GLU A 230 14.11 18.60 21.31
C GLU A 230 15.13 19.36 20.45
N GLU A 231 16.34 18.83 20.33
CA GLU A 231 17.40 19.42 19.49
C GLU A 231 17.02 19.37 18.01
N THR A 232 16.50 18.23 17.54
CA THR A 232 16.03 18.07 16.16
C THR A 232 14.88 19.03 15.86
N LEU A 233 13.87 19.11 16.74
CA LEU A 233 12.73 20.02 16.54
C LEU A 233 13.17 21.49 16.53
N ARG A 234 14.10 21.88 17.42
CA ARG A 234 14.68 23.23 17.44
C ARG A 234 15.45 23.53 16.15
N ARG A 235 16.25 22.59 15.66
CA ARG A 235 16.95 22.71 14.37
C ARG A 235 15.97 22.87 13.21
N LEU A 236 14.84 22.16 13.23
CA LEU A 236 13.80 22.24 12.21
C LEU A 236 12.86 23.45 12.38
N GLY A 237 12.94 24.17 13.50
CA GLY A 237 12.03 25.27 13.82
C GLY A 237 10.61 24.80 14.09
N LEU A 238 10.42 23.60 14.62
CA LEU A 238 9.11 23.00 14.83
C LEU A 238 8.64 23.12 16.29
N GLU A 239 7.34 23.36 16.46
CA GLU A 239 6.62 23.27 17.72
C GLU A 239 5.92 21.92 17.80
N ARG A 240 5.88 21.30 18.99
CA ARG A 240 5.24 19.97 19.14
C ARG A 240 3.74 19.99 18.88
N ASN A 241 3.07 21.11 19.10
CA ASN A 241 1.62 21.20 18.96
C ASN A 241 1.21 21.10 17.47
N PRO A 242 0.50 20.03 17.04
CA PRO A 242 0.07 19.91 15.66
C PRO A 242 -0.90 21.03 15.25
N GLN A 243 -1.56 21.68 16.22
CA GLN A 243 -2.47 22.80 15.97
C GLN A 243 -1.78 24.05 15.43
N SER A 244 -0.45 24.16 15.58
CA SER A 244 0.35 25.27 15.04
C SER A 244 0.54 25.18 13.52
N TYR A 245 0.07 24.11 12.86
CA TYR A 245 0.31 23.87 11.43
C TYR A 245 -1.00 23.71 10.64
N LEU A 246 -1.26 24.62 9.69
CA LEU A 246 -2.49 24.60 8.88
C LEU A 246 -2.70 23.28 8.13
N TYR A 247 -1.62 22.65 7.66
CA TYR A 247 -1.67 21.38 6.95
C TYR A 247 -1.97 20.16 7.84
N LEU A 248 -1.98 20.29 9.17
CA LEU A 248 -2.27 19.19 10.09
C LEU A 248 -3.67 19.27 10.73
N VAL A 249 -4.35 20.42 10.59
CA VAL A 249 -5.62 20.70 11.29
C VAL A 249 -6.84 20.79 10.38
N LYS A 250 -6.70 20.73 9.05
CA LYS A 250 -7.86 20.86 8.15
C LYS A 250 -8.91 19.77 8.37
N GLY A 251 -8.47 18.56 8.71
CA GLY A 251 -9.34 17.46 9.09
C GLY A 251 -9.88 17.50 10.52
N GLN A 252 -9.52 18.50 11.34
CA GLN A 252 -9.90 18.64 12.75
C GLN A 252 -9.59 17.40 13.62
N CYS A 253 -8.59 16.62 13.22
CA CYS A 253 -8.20 15.40 13.88
C CYS A 253 -6.67 15.30 13.94
N ALA A 254 -6.06 15.62 15.09
CA ALA A 254 -4.61 15.49 15.28
C ALA A 254 -4.23 14.12 15.88
N LYS A 255 -5.11 13.52 16.69
CA LYS A 255 -4.84 12.29 17.44
C LYS A 255 -5.75 11.14 16.99
N VAL A 256 -5.23 9.92 17.12
CA VAL A 256 -5.95 8.67 16.84
C VAL A 256 -5.73 7.74 18.02
N SER A 257 -6.78 7.13 18.57
CA SER A 257 -6.70 6.29 19.77
C SER A 257 -5.94 4.98 19.55
N SER A 258 -5.96 4.46 18.32
CA SER A 258 -5.30 3.22 17.91
C SER A 258 -3.81 3.40 17.59
N ILE A 259 -3.30 4.64 17.53
CA ILE A 259 -1.94 4.97 17.06
C ILE A 259 -1.16 5.69 18.15
N ASN A 260 0.11 5.34 18.32
CA ASN A 260 1.04 6.06 19.18
C ASN A 260 2.19 6.61 18.34
N ASP A 261 2.03 7.86 17.89
CA ASP A 261 2.97 8.51 16.98
C ASP A 261 4.41 8.57 17.54
N LYS A 262 4.59 8.60 18.88
CA LYS A 262 5.91 8.59 19.53
C LYS A 262 6.57 7.20 19.55
N SER A 263 5.82 6.11 19.68
CA SER A 263 6.40 4.76 19.47
C SER A 263 6.72 4.53 18.01
N ASP A 264 5.82 4.94 17.13
CA ASP A 264 5.97 4.69 15.70
C ASP A 264 7.14 5.47 15.12
N TRP A 265 7.38 6.69 15.59
CA TRP A 265 8.60 7.44 15.28
C TRP A 265 9.89 6.68 15.61
N ARG A 266 9.94 6.00 16.76
CA ARG A 266 11.11 5.18 17.15
C ARG A 266 11.29 3.99 16.21
N VAL A 267 10.19 3.38 15.77
CA VAL A 267 10.22 2.31 14.77
C VAL A 267 10.75 2.85 13.44
N VAL A 268 10.27 4.00 12.98
CA VAL A 268 10.71 4.65 11.73
C VAL A 268 12.20 5.00 11.77
N ARG A 269 12.69 5.62 12.85
CA ARG A 269 14.13 5.95 12.99
C ARG A 269 15.00 4.69 12.95
N LYS A 270 14.61 3.63 13.66
CA LYS A 270 15.32 2.35 13.62
C LYS A 270 15.28 1.73 12.22
N ALA A 271 14.14 1.78 11.56
CA ALA A 271 13.95 1.24 10.23
C ALA A 271 14.81 1.96 9.17
N LEU A 272 14.89 3.28 9.22
CA LEU A 272 15.76 4.09 8.35
C LEU A 272 17.24 3.67 8.46
N SER A 273 17.72 3.41 9.68
CA SER A 273 19.08 2.90 9.91
C SER A 273 19.30 1.51 9.31
N VAL A 274 18.33 0.59 9.43
CA VAL A 274 18.44 -0.78 8.89
C VAL A 274 18.44 -0.80 7.35
N ILE A 275 17.70 0.11 6.71
CA ILE A 275 17.61 0.23 5.25
C ILE A 275 18.68 1.18 4.67
N ASP A 276 19.81 1.30 5.36
CA ASP A 276 21.03 2.01 4.95
C ASP A 276 20.82 3.52 4.61
N PHE A 277 19.97 4.22 5.36
CA PHE A 277 19.99 5.69 5.35
C PHE A 277 21.09 6.18 6.29
N THR A 278 21.89 7.14 5.81
CA THR A 278 22.85 7.83 6.67
C THR A 278 22.13 8.85 7.56
N GLU A 279 22.72 9.23 8.70
CA GLU A 279 22.12 10.27 9.55
C GLU A 279 21.97 11.60 8.77
N ASP A 280 22.92 11.96 7.91
CA ASP A 280 22.80 13.15 7.05
C ASP A 280 21.57 13.06 6.12
N GLU A 281 21.35 11.92 5.46
CA GLU A 281 20.17 11.69 4.61
C GLU A 281 18.87 11.75 5.41
N VAL A 282 18.88 11.25 6.65
CA VAL A 282 17.73 11.38 7.56
C VAL A 282 17.51 12.85 7.92
N GLU A 283 18.57 13.59 8.26
CA GLU A 283 18.47 15.01 8.59
C GLU A 283 17.93 15.87 7.45
N ASP A 284 18.35 15.59 6.22
CA ASP A 284 17.85 16.23 4.99
C ASP A 284 16.38 15.87 4.75
N LEU A 285 16.02 14.59 4.90
CA LEU A 285 14.64 14.12 4.78
C LEU A 285 13.71 14.84 5.78
N LEU A 286 14.14 14.98 7.03
CA LEU A 286 13.37 15.71 8.05
C LEU A 286 13.32 17.21 7.78
N SER A 287 14.36 17.78 7.17
CA SER A 287 14.37 19.18 6.72
C SER A 287 13.31 19.42 5.66
N ILE A 288 13.08 18.47 4.74
CA ILE A 288 12.00 18.55 3.75
C ILE A 288 10.62 18.40 4.42
N VAL A 289 10.45 17.44 5.34
CA VAL A 289 9.18 17.27 6.08
C VAL A 289 8.81 18.55 6.84
N ALA A 290 9.77 19.15 7.56
CA ALA A 290 9.57 20.42 8.25
C ALA A 290 9.28 21.57 7.28
N SER A 291 9.96 21.60 6.12
CA SER A 291 9.72 22.61 5.09
C SER A 291 8.28 22.58 4.59
N VAL A 292 7.69 21.41 4.39
CA VAL A 292 6.27 21.30 3.98
C VAL A 292 5.33 21.90 5.03
N LEU A 293 5.60 21.69 6.32
CA LEU A 293 4.82 22.28 7.41
C LEU A 293 4.96 23.81 7.45
N HIS A 294 6.17 24.33 7.31
CA HIS A 294 6.43 25.78 7.25
C HIS A 294 5.79 26.42 6.04
N LEU A 295 5.80 25.73 4.89
CA LEU A 295 5.16 26.20 3.67
C LEU A 295 3.67 26.40 3.88
N GLY A 296 2.98 25.46 4.53
CA GLY A 296 1.55 25.59 4.84
C GLY A 296 1.20 26.76 5.76
N ASN A 297 2.16 27.24 6.55
CA ASN A 297 2.00 28.38 7.44
C ASN A 297 2.38 29.72 6.82
N ILE A 298 2.77 29.76 5.53
CA ILE A 298 2.93 31.03 4.83
C ILE A 298 1.55 31.69 4.66
N HIS A 299 1.45 32.93 5.13
CA HIS A 299 0.29 33.78 4.93
C HIS A 299 0.60 34.86 3.89
N PHE A 300 -0.39 35.13 3.05
CA PHE A 300 -0.35 36.18 2.05
C PHE A 300 -1.32 37.29 2.44
N ALA A 301 -0.92 38.54 2.26
CA ALA A 301 -1.80 39.71 2.33
C ALA A 301 -1.79 40.45 1.00
N ALA A 302 -2.88 41.14 0.69
CA ALA A 302 -2.98 41.97 -0.49
C ALA A 302 -2.21 43.28 -0.26
N ASP A 303 -1.42 43.70 -1.25
CA ASP A 303 -0.88 45.06 -1.32
C ASP A 303 -1.90 46.05 -1.90
N GLU A 304 -1.48 47.29 -2.11
CA GLU A 304 -2.32 48.38 -2.63
C GLU A 304 -2.89 48.07 -4.03
N GLU A 305 -2.23 47.21 -4.80
CA GLU A 305 -2.63 46.78 -6.14
C GLU A 305 -3.37 45.43 -6.14
N SER A 306 -3.75 44.92 -4.96
CA SER A 306 -4.35 43.59 -4.77
C SER A 306 -3.46 42.39 -5.15
N ASN A 307 -2.14 42.59 -5.22
CA ASN A 307 -1.17 41.51 -5.43
C ASN A 307 -0.80 40.87 -4.08
N ALA A 308 -0.44 39.58 -4.12
CA ALA A 308 -0.08 38.83 -2.93
C ALA A 308 1.34 39.16 -2.44
N GLN A 309 1.46 39.48 -1.16
CA GLN A 309 2.73 39.66 -0.46
C GLN A 309 2.81 38.73 0.76
N VAL A 310 3.98 38.17 1.02
CA VAL A 310 4.22 37.29 2.18
C VAL A 310 4.30 38.12 3.45
N THR A 311 3.49 37.82 4.47
CA THR A 311 3.49 38.51 5.77
C THR A 311 4.28 37.78 6.87
N THR A 312 4.55 36.50 6.67
CA THR A 312 5.15 35.60 7.66
C THR A 312 6.64 35.38 7.41
N GLU A 313 7.46 36.32 7.86
CA GLU A 313 8.91 36.32 7.60
C GLU A 313 9.65 35.15 8.28
N ASN A 314 9.18 34.76 9.47
CA ASN A 314 9.80 33.68 10.23
C ASN A 314 9.75 32.33 9.49
N GLN A 315 8.59 31.99 8.93
CA GLN A 315 8.39 30.76 8.16
C GLN A 315 9.28 30.76 6.91
N LEU A 316 9.40 31.90 6.24
CA LEU A 316 10.27 32.05 5.07
C LEU A 316 11.75 31.84 5.45
N LYS A 317 12.21 32.39 6.59
CA LYS A 317 13.57 32.18 7.10
C LYS A 317 13.87 30.70 7.41
N TYR A 318 12.91 29.98 7.96
CA TYR A 318 13.07 28.54 8.19
C TYR A 318 13.13 27.77 6.86
N LEU A 319 12.24 28.09 5.92
CA LEU A 319 12.19 27.45 4.60
C LEU A 319 13.50 27.61 3.82
N THR A 320 14.06 28.82 3.76
CA THR A 320 15.30 29.09 3.02
C THR A 320 16.47 28.31 3.57
N ARG A 321 16.57 28.23 4.89
CA ARG A 321 17.60 27.45 5.58
C ARG A 321 17.43 25.95 5.35
N LEU A 322 16.21 25.41 5.44
CA LEU A 322 15.95 23.98 5.35
C LEU A 322 16.00 23.45 3.91
N LEU A 323 15.57 24.24 2.93
CA LEU A 323 15.63 23.89 1.51
C LEU A 323 16.97 24.28 0.85
N GLY A 324 17.79 25.09 1.53
CA GLY A 324 19.05 25.60 0.98
C GLY A 324 18.84 26.53 -0.22
N VAL A 325 17.79 27.35 -0.20
CA VAL A 325 17.41 28.26 -1.30
C VAL A 325 17.46 29.73 -0.87
N GLU A 326 17.65 30.62 -1.84
CA GLU A 326 17.63 32.06 -1.59
C GLU A 326 16.21 32.56 -1.25
N GLY A 327 16.09 33.39 -0.20
CA GLY A 327 14.79 33.84 0.31
C GLY A 327 14.07 34.85 -0.57
N THR A 328 14.82 35.70 -1.27
CA THR A 328 14.30 36.64 -2.27
C THR A 328 13.67 35.87 -3.43
N THR A 329 14.38 34.91 -4.00
CA THR A 329 13.90 34.05 -5.10
C THR A 329 12.70 33.21 -4.67
N LEU A 330 12.72 32.61 -3.47
CA LEU A 330 11.59 31.83 -2.98
C LEU A 330 10.35 32.70 -2.76
N ARG A 331 10.51 33.90 -2.21
CA ARG A 331 9.40 34.85 -2.03
C ARG A 331 8.79 35.22 -3.39
N GLU A 332 9.62 35.64 -4.33
CA GLU A 332 9.19 36.01 -5.67
C GLU A 332 8.51 34.85 -6.39
N ALA A 333 9.05 33.63 -6.30
CA ALA A 333 8.46 32.44 -6.89
C ALA A 333 7.09 32.05 -6.32
N LEU A 334 6.78 32.47 -5.08
CA LEU A 334 5.47 32.25 -4.45
C LEU A 334 4.45 33.34 -4.78
N THR A 335 4.92 34.55 -5.10
CA THR A 335 4.06 35.72 -5.36
C THR A 335 4.00 36.15 -6.82
N HIS A 336 4.84 35.58 -7.69
CA HIS A 336 4.92 35.90 -9.10
C HIS A 336 4.94 34.63 -9.95
N ARG A 337 4.45 34.76 -11.20
CA ARG A 337 4.57 33.73 -12.22
C ARG A 337 5.36 34.27 -13.40
N LYS A 338 6.33 33.48 -13.85
CA LYS A 338 7.08 33.72 -15.08
C LYS A 338 6.24 33.30 -16.29
N ILE A 339 6.04 34.22 -17.22
CA ILE A 339 5.31 34.02 -18.48
C ILE A 339 6.31 34.26 -19.62
N ILE A 340 6.45 33.28 -20.52
CA ILE A 340 7.27 33.41 -21.72
C ILE A 340 6.33 33.74 -22.88
N ALA A 341 6.42 34.95 -23.41
CA ALA A 341 5.62 35.40 -24.54
C ALA A 341 6.55 35.91 -25.65
N LYS A 342 6.46 35.32 -26.85
CA LYS A 342 7.25 35.70 -28.03
C LYS A 342 8.78 35.77 -27.80
N GLY A 343 9.31 34.97 -26.88
CA GLY A 343 10.75 34.94 -26.55
C GLY A 343 11.17 35.91 -25.45
N GLU A 344 10.28 36.77 -24.95
CA GLU A 344 10.51 37.62 -23.79
C GLU A 344 9.99 36.96 -22.51
N GLU A 345 10.75 37.09 -21.44
CA GLU A 345 10.39 36.58 -20.12
C GLU A 345 9.82 37.72 -19.27
N LEU A 346 8.53 37.62 -18.92
CA LEU A 346 7.83 38.59 -18.09
C LEU A 346 7.44 37.96 -16.75
N LEU A 347 7.65 38.69 -15.66
CA LEU A 347 7.17 38.32 -14.34
C LEU A 347 5.85 39.03 -14.07
N SER A 348 4.80 38.26 -13.83
CA SER A 348 3.48 38.78 -13.47
C SER A 348 3.20 38.47 -12.01
N PRO A 349 2.77 39.45 -11.20
CA PRO A 349 2.36 39.17 -9.83
C PRO A 349 1.10 38.28 -9.80
N LEU A 350 0.93 37.58 -8.68
CA LEU A 350 -0.19 36.70 -8.38
C LEU A 350 -1.12 37.36 -7.37
N ASN A 351 -2.42 37.08 -7.47
CA ASN A 351 -3.36 37.43 -6.41
C ASN A 351 -3.30 36.41 -5.24
N LEU A 352 -4.02 36.68 -4.15
CA LEU A 352 -4.03 35.84 -2.95
C LEU A 352 -4.38 34.37 -3.22
N GLU A 353 -5.39 34.12 -4.05
CA GLU A 353 -5.85 32.77 -4.38
C GLU A 353 -4.79 32.01 -5.20
N GLN A 354 -4.21 32.68 -6.19
CA GLN A 354 -3.17 32.13 -7.04
C GLN A 354 -1.88 31.84 -6.26
N ALA A 355 -1.48 32.73 -5.34
CA ALA A 355 -0.32 32.53 -4.48
C ALA A 355 -0.53 31.35 -3.51
N ALA A 356 -1.72 31.23 -2.91
CA ALA A 356 -2.08 30.07 -2.09
C ALA A 356 -2.07 28.77 -2.91
N TYR A 357 -2.60 28.79 -4.13
CA TYR A 357 -2.55 27.64 -5.04
C TYR A 357 -1.11 27.27 -5.42
N ALA A 358 -0.24 28.25 -5.72
CA ALA A 358 1.16 28.04 -6.05
C ALA A 358 1.94 27.43 -4.87
N ARG A 359 1.73 27.96 -3.66
CA ARG A 359 2.27 27.41 -2.41
C ARG A 359 1.86 25.95 -2.21
N ASP A 360 0.56 25.65 -2.34
CA ASP A 360 0.04 24.30 -2.18
C ASP A 360 0.54 23.36 -3.28
N ALA A 361 0.69 23.85 -4.52
CA ALA A 361 1.29 23.09 -5.62
C ALA A 361 2.76 22.75 -5.33
N LEU A 362 3.52 23.68 -4.76
CA LEU A 362 4.90 23.45 -4.35
C LEU A 362 4.98 22.42 -3.21
N ALA A 363 4.15 22.53 -2.16
CA ALA A 363 4.08 21.54 -1.07
C ALA A 363 3.80 20.13 -1.61
N LYS A 364 2.79 19.99 -2.47
CA LYS A 364 2.44 18.71 -3.12
C LYS A 364 3.59 18.16 -3.95
N ALA A 365 4.27 19.01 -4.73
CA ALA A 365 5.38 18.60 -5.59
C ALA A 365 6.60 18.16 -4.77
N VAL A 366 6.97 18.91 -3.73
CA VAL A 366 8.09 18.60 -2.84
C VAL A 366 7.84 17.27 -2.13
N TYR A 367 6.68 17.10 -1.50
CA TYR A 367 6.37 15.85 -0.79
C TYR A 367 6.30 14.64 -1.74
N SER A 368 5.61 14.79 -2.88
CA SER A 368 5.49 13.72 -3.87
C SER A 368 6.85 13.27 -4.41
N ARG A 369 7.74 14.21 -4.74
CA ARG A 369 9.10 13.90 -5.21
C ARG A 369 9.95 13.28 -4.10
N THR A 370 9.77 13.71 -2.86
CA THR A 370 10.45 13.14 -1.69
C THR A 370 10.03 11.69 -1.48
N PHE A 371 8.74 11.38 -1.59
CA PHE A 371 8.26 10.00 -1.54
C PHE A 371 8.82 9.15 -2.68
N THR A 372 8.86 9.66 -3.90
CA THR A 372 9.49 8.96 -5.03
C THR A 372 10.99 8.73 -4.79
N TRP A 373 11.70 9.71 -4.23
CA TRP A 373 13.11 9.56 -3.85
C TRP A 373 13.29 8.51 -2.75
N LEU A 374 12.42 8.52 -1.74
CA LEU A 374 12.42 7.57 -0.63
C LEU A 374 12.30 6.13 -1.15
N VAL A 375 11.34 5.87 -2.04
CA VAL A 375 11.15 4.55 -2.70
C VAL A 375 12.41 4.17 -3.50
N ARG A 376 13.00 5.09 -4.27
CA ARG A 376 14.26 4.82 -5.00
C ARG A 376 15.42 4.50 -4.07
N LYS A 377 15.56 5.20 -2.95
CA LYS A 377 16.61 4.95 -1.96
C LYS A 377 16.43 3.59 -1.28
N ILE A 378 15.20 3.24 -0.90
CA ILE A 378 14.87 1.90 -0.40
C ILE A 378 15.23 0.83 -1.44
N ASN A 379 14.85 1.02 -2.70
CA ASN A 379 15.20 0.09 -3.78
C ASN A 379 16.70 -0.09 -3.96
N ARG A 380 17.52 0.95 -3.73
CA ARG A 380 18.99 0.82 -3.74
C ARG A 380 19.51 -0.04 -2.57
N SER A 381 18.88 0.04 -1.40
CA SER A 381 19.23 -0.80 -0.24
C SER A 381 18.79 -2.26 -0.41
N LEU A 382 17.65 -2.48 -1.07
CA LEU A 382 17.09 -3.80 -1.38
C LEU A 382 17.74 -4.48 -2.59
N ALA A 383 18.34 -3.73 -3.50
CA ALA A 383 18.98 -4.28 -4.69
C ALA A 383 20.08 -5.28 -4.32
N SER A 384 20.05 -6.44 -4.97
CA SER A 384 21.12 -7.43 -4.82
C SER A 384 22.44 -6.86 -5.31
N LYS A 385 23.51 -7.08 -4.54
CA LYS A 385 24.88 -6.68 -4.90
C LYS A 385 25.51 -7.60 -5.96
N ASP A 386 24.86 -8.73 -6.27
CA ASP A 386 25.35 -9.73 -7.21
C ASP A 386 24.64 -9.67 -8.58
N ALA A 387 23.99 -8.54 -8.91
CA ALA A 387 23.21 -8.36 -10.13
C ALA A 387 23.98 -8.58 -11.45
N GLU A 388 25.31 -8.55 -11.41
CA GLU A 388 26.20 -8.77 -12.57
C GLU A 388 26.71 -10.21 -12.69
N SER A 389 26.44 -11.08 -11.70
CA SER A 389 26.85 -12.49 -11.75
C SER A 389 26.00 -13.28 -12.77
N PRO A 390 26.56 -14.26 -13.51
CA PRO A 390 25.78 -15.14 -14.38
C PRO A 390 24.69 -15.92 -13.63
N SER A 391 24.83 -16.14 -12.31
CA SER A 391 23.78 -16.72 -11.46
C SER A 391 22.54 -15.82 -11.31
N TRP A 392 22.66 -14.52 -11.52
CA TRP A 392 21.54 -13.57 -11.48
C TRP A 392 20.49 -13.86 -12.55
N ARG A 393 20.89 -14.36 -13.73
CA ARG A 393 19.92 -14.73 -14.79
C ARG A 393 19.01 -15.88 -14.40
N SER A 394 19.33 -16.61 -13.33
CA SER A 394 18.52 -17.69 -12.79
C SER A 394 17.65 -17.27 -11.60
N THR A 395 17.59 -15.97 -11.28
CA THR A 395 16.70 -15.47 -10.23
C THR A 395 15.25 -15.47 -10.70
N THR A 396 14.38 -15.87 -9.79
CA THR A 396 12.93 -15.80 -9.94
C THR A 396 12.36 -14.82 -8.93
N VAL A 397 11.21 -14.25 -9.26
CA VAL A 397 10.58 -13.18 -8.48
C VAL A 397 9.26 -13.65 -7.90
N LEU A 398 9.00 -13.26 -6.65
CA LEU A 398 7.70 -13.37 -6.01
C LEU A 398 7.14 -11.96 -5.79
N GLY A 399 6.15 -11.60 -6.59
CA GLY A 399 5.44 -10.33 -6.49
C GLY A 399 4.37 -10.34 -5.40
N LEU A 400 4.31 -9.29 -4.60
CA LEU A 400 3.25 -9.04 -3.63
C LEU A 400 2.55 -7.73 -3.98
N LEU A 401 1.28 -7.82 -4.35
CA LEU A 401 0.47 -6.66 -4.72
C LEU A 401 -0.37 -6.18 -3.53
N ASP A 402 -0.08 -4.96 -3.06
CA ASP A 402 -0.75 -4.25 -1.96
C ASP A 402 -1.18 -2.87 -2.46
N ILE A 403 -2.35 -2.81 -3.11
CA ILE A 403 -2.92 -1.53 -3.57
C ILE A 403 -3.88 -0.94 -2.55
N TYR A 404 -4.16 0.35 -2.68
CA TYR A 404 -5.28 0.99 -2.00
C TYR A 404 -6.59 0.23 -2.30
N GLY A 405 -7.46 0.12 -1.30
CA GLY A 405 -8.77 -0.52 -1.50
C GLY A 405 -9.76 0.41 -2.16
N PHE A 406 -10.78 -0.17 -2.79
CA PHE A 406 -11.95 0.56 -3.24
C PHE A 406 -12.52 1.42 -2.08
N GLU A 407 -12.82 2.68 -2.38
CA GLU A 407 -13.32 3.62 -1.38
C GLU A 407 -14.42 4.51 -1.96
N VAL A 408 -15.44 4.77 -1.14
CA VAL A 408 -16.49 5.74 -1.44
C VAL A 408 -16.76 6.59 -0.21
N PHE A 409 -16.68 7.90 -0.38
CA PHE A 409 -16.96 8.92 0.61
C PHE A 409 -18.17 9.76 0.20
N GLN A 410 -18.61 10.67 1.06
CA GLN A 410 -19.68 11.62 0.73
C GLN A 410 -19.30 12.54 -0.44
N HIS A 411 -18.03 12.93 -0.53
CA HIS A 411 -17.46 13.69 -1.64
C HIS A 411 -16.23 12.96 -2.18
N ASN A 412 -16.29 12.53 -3.45
CA ASN A 412 -15.21 11.80 -4.12
C ASN A 412 -14.58 12.69 -5.18
N SER A 413 -13.26 12.80 -5.18
CA SER A 413 -12.51 13.60 -6.16
C SER A 413 -11.79 12.70 -7.17
N PHE A 414 -10.92 13.32 -7.97
CA PHE A 414 -10.13 12.62 -8.98
C PHE A 414 -9.26 11.50 -8.38
N GLU A 415 -8.82 11.66 -7.13
CA GLU A 415 -8.05 10.65 -6.41
C GLU A 415 -8.85 9.37 -6.20
N GLN A 416 -10.10 9.46 -5.71
CA GLN A 416 -10.98 8.29 -5.58
C GLN A 416 -11.30 7.68 -6.95
N PHE A 417 -11.48 8.50 -7.98
CA PHE A 417 -11.69 8.01 -9.33
C PHE A 417 -10.51 7.13 -9.81
N CYS A 418 -9.27 7.59 -9.65
CA CYS A 418 -8.09 6.80 -9.99
C CYS A 418 -7.94 5.55 -9.12
N ILE A 419 -8.25 5.65 -7.83
CA ILE A 419 -8.18 4.54 -6.88
C ILE A 419 -9.16 3.42 -7.27
N ASN A 420 -10.41 3.79 -7.52
CA ASN A 420 -11.47 2.85 -7.86
C ASN A 420 -11.27 2.26 -9.27
N TYR A 421 -10.84 3.07 -10.25
CA TYR A 421 -10.48 2.55 -11.58
C TYR A 421 -9.35 1.52 -11.52
N CYS A 422 -8.33 1.73 -10.70
CA CYS A 422 -7.27 0.74 -10.50
C CYS A 422 -7.81 -0.56 -9.87
N ASN A 423 -8.76 -0.48 -8.93
CA ASN A 423 -9.43 -1.66 -8.38
C ASN A 423 -10.28 -2.38 -9.45
N GLU A 424 -10.98 -1.66 -10.32
CA GLU A 424 -11.72 -2.24 -11.46
C GLU A 424 -10.78 -3.00 -12.41
N LYS A 425 -9.59 -2.46 -12.70
CA LYS A 425 -8.58 -3.15 -13.52
C LYS A 425 -8.07 -4.44 -12.87
N LEU A 426 -7.84 -4.43 -11.55
CA LEU A 426 -7.46 -5.65 -10.83
C LEU A 426 -8.60 -6.67 -10.79
N GLN A 427 -9.84 -6.22 -10.62
CA GLN A 427 -11.01 -7.09 -10.66
C GLN A 427 -11.18 -7.73 -12.04
N GLN A 428 -10.93 -6.97 -13.12
CA GLN A 428 -10.94 -7.50 -14.48
C GLN A 428 -9.86 -8.56 -14.68
N LEU A 429 -8.64 -8.33 -14.16
CA LEU A 429 -7.56 -9.31 -14.23
C LEU A 429 -7.93 -10.59 -13.47
N PHE A 430 -8.56 -10.46 -12.30
CA PHE A 430 -9.06 -11.61 -11.53
C PHE A 430 -10.12 -12.39 -12.32
N ILE A 431 -11.11 -11.71 -12.91
CA ILE A 431 -12.14 -12.34 -13.75
C ILE A 431 -11.53 -13.06 -14.96
N GLU A 432 -10.57 -12.42 -15.63
CA GLU A 432 -9.89 -13.01 -16.79
C GLU A 432 -9.20 -14.32 -16.38
N LEU A 433 -8.40 -14.30 -15.31
CA LEU A 433 -7.58 -15.44 -14.90
C LEU A 433 -8.37 -16.57 -14.23
N THR A 434 -9.42 -16.26 -13.46
CA THR A 434 -10.12 -17.26 -12.63
C THR A 434 -11.43 -17.76 -13.20
N LEU A 435 -12.04 -17.02 -14.13
CA LEU A 435 -13.36 -17.38 -14.67
C LEU A 435 -13.34 -17.53 -16.19
N LYS A 436 -12.70 -16.60 -16.89
CA LYS A 436 -12.74 -16.61 -18.36
C LYS A 436 -11.76 -17.62 -18.94
N SER A 437 -10.47 -17.49 -18.62
CA SER A 437 -9.44 -18.36 -19.19
C SER A 437 -9.62 -19.83 -18.80
N GLU A 438 -10.05 -20.13 -17.56
CA GLU A 438 -10.33 -21.52 -17.16
C GLU A 438 -11.46 -22.15 -18.00
N GLN A 439 -12.55 -21.41 -18.25
CA GLN A 439 -13.65 -21.92 -19.06
C GLN A 439 -13.30 -22.06 -20.54
N GLU A 440 -12.51 -21.13 -21.08
CA GLU A 440 -11.97 -21.22 -22.44
C GLU A 440 -11.01 -22.40 -22.62
N GLU A 441 -10.23 -22.74 -21.60
CA GLU A 441 -9.33 -23.90 -21.60
C GLU A 441 -10.12 -25.22 -21.62
N TYR A 442 -11.18 -25.36 -20.81
CA TYR A 442 -12.04 -26.54 -20.85
C TYR A 442 -12.67 -26.77 -22.24
N GLU A 443 -13.17 -25.71 -22.87
CA GLU A 443 -13.73 -25.77 -24.23
C GLU A 443 -12.65 -26.15 -25.26
N ALA A 444 -11.45 -25.56 -25.17
CA ALA A 444 -10.34 -25.82 -26.09
C ALA A 444 -9.83 -27.26 -25.99
N GLU A 445 -9.78 -27.83 -24.79
CA GLU A 445 -9.38 -29.22 -24.54
C GLU A 445 -10.51 -30.24 -24.81
N GLY A 446 -11.72 -29.77 -25.15
CA GLY A 446 -12.88 -30.62 -25.42
C GLY A 446 -13.42 -31.33 -24.18
N ILE A 447 -13.21 -30.75 -23.00
CA ILE A 447 -13.68 -31.28 -21.72
C ILE A 447 -15.15 -30.86 -21.53
N ALA A 448 -16.01 -31.82 -21.17
CA ALA A 448 -17.41 -31.53 -20.90
C ALA A 448 -17.55 -30.57 -19.70
N TRP A 449 -17.99 -29.35 -19.98
CA TRP A 449 -18.11 -28.27 -19.01
C TRP A 449 -19.46 -27.55 -19.17
N GLU A 450 -20.12 -27.23 -18.06
CA GLU A 450 -21.31 -26.38 -18.07
C GLU A 450 -20.89 -24.92 -17.80
N PRO A 451 -21.08 -24.00 -18.76
CA PRO A 451 -20.63 -22.62 -18.60
C PRO A 451 -21.29 -21.91 -17.41
N VAL A 452 -20.46 -21.44 -16.48
CA VAL A 452 -20.88 -20.64 -15.34
C VAL A 452 -21.01 -19.18 -15.79
N GLN A 453 -22.19 -18.60 -15.56
CA GLN A 453 -22.44 -17.19 -15.87
C GLN A 453 -21.80 -16.28 -14.82
N TYR A 454 -21.12 -15.24 -15.26
CA TYR A 454 -20.48 -14.25 -14.40
C TYR A 454 -20.59 -12.84 -14.98
N PHE A 455 -20.52 -11.83 -14.11
CA PHE A 455 -20.46 -10.44 -14.54
C PHE A 455 -19.03 -10.07 -14.95
N ASN A 456 -18.87 -9.55 -16.17
CA ASN A 456 -17.60 -9.06 -16.68
C ASN A 456 -17.54 -7.53 -16.59
N ASN A 457 -16.67 -6.99 -15.73
CA ASN A 457 -16.56 -5.56 -15.49
C ASN A 457 -15.76 -4.81 -16.58
N LYS A 458 -15.39 -5.47 -17.68
CA LYS A 458 -14.71 -4.85 -18.83
C LYS A 458 -15.44 -3.63 -19.37
N ILE A 459 -16.77 -3.63 -19.34
CA ILE A 459 -17.60 -2.49 -19.74
C ILE A 459 -17.33 -1.24 -18.89
N ILE A 460 -17.06 -1.42 -17.59
CA ILE A 460 -16.72 -0.34 -16.66
C ILE A 460 -15.29 0.15 -16.95
N CYS A 461 -14.36 -0.78 -17.21
CA CYS A 461 -13.00 -0.43 -17.61
C CYS A 461 -12.99 0.41 -18.90
N ASP A 462 -13.76 0.01 -19.91
CA ASP A 462 -13.85 0.70 -21.20
C ASP A 462 -14.45 2.10 -21.08
N LEU A 463 -15.48 2.27 -20.25
CA LEU A 463 -16.03 3.59 -19.94
C LEU A 463 -14.95 4.57 -19.43
N VAL A 464 -13.92 4.08 -18.74
CA VAL A 464 -12.85 4.91 -18.19
C VAL A 464 -11.70 5.10 -19.19
N GLU A 465 -11.23 4.01 -19.83
CA GLU A 465 -9.95 3.97 -20.56
C GLU A 465 -10.07 3.93 -22.09
N GLU A 466 -11.27 3.70 -22.66
CA GLU A 466 -11.43 3.55 -24.11
C GLU A 466 -10.89 4.79 -24.84
N LYS A 467 -10.06 4.54 -25.85
CA LYS A 467 -9.45 5.61 -26.65
C LYS A 467 -10.55 6.45 -27.33
N PHE A 468 -10.44 7.77 -27.23
CA PHE A 468 -11.36 8.78 -27.80
C PHE A 468 -12.77 8.85 -27.18
N LYS A 469 -13.19 7.90 -26.33
CA LYS A 469 -14.53 7.88 -25.73
C LYS A 469 -14.54 7.78 -24.21
N GLY A 470 -13.53 7.17 -23.63
CA GLY A 470 -13.43 6.96 -22.20
C GLY A 470 -13.23 8.28 -21.44
N ILE A 471 -13.65 8.30 -20.18
CA ILE A 471 -13.58 9.49 -19.31
C ILE A 471 -12.17 10.10 -19.29
N ILE A 472 -11.12 9.28 -19.18
CA ILE A 472 -9.73 9.77 -19.19
C ILE A 472 -9.39 10.37 -20.56
N SER A 473 -9.80 9.73 -21.65
CA SER A 473 -9.54 10.26 -22.99
C SER A 473 -10.22 11.60 -23.24
N ILE A 474 -11.41 11.83 -22.66
CA ILE A 474 -12.13 13.10 -22.74
C ILE A 474 -11.41 14.15 -21.89
N LEU A 475 -11.01 13.81 -20.66
CA LEU A 475 -10.35 14.73 -19.72
C LEU A 475 -9.02 15.28 -20.25
N VAL A 476 -8.27 14.47 -20.99
CA VAL A 476 -6.97 14.83 -21.56
C VAL A 476 -7.12 15.47 -22.95
N HIS A 477 -8.34 15.56 -23.49
CA HIS A 477 -8.56 16.06 -24.84
C HIS A 477 -8.23 17.57 -24.94
N PRO A 478 -7.32 17.99 -25.87
CA PRO A 478 -6.83 19.38 -25.96
C PRO A 478 -7.92 20.44 -26.18
N LEU A 479 -9.07 20.07 -26.74
CA LEU A 479 -10.19 20.99 -27.00
C LEU A 479 -10.87 21.54 -25.74
N LEU A 480 -10.67 20.92 -24.56
CA LEU A 480 -11.15 21.48 -23.28
C LEU A 480 -10.29 22.64 -22.77
N PHE A 481 -9.09 22.84 -23.31
CA PHE A 481 -8.11 23.83 -22.84
C PHE A 481 -7.83 24.94 -23.84
N GLN A 482 -8.54 25.01 -24.97
CA GLN A 482 -8.49 26.21 -25.79
C GLN A 482 -9.33 27.30 -25.11
N PRO A 483 -8.75 28.42 -24.65
CA PRO A 483 -9.57 29.56 -24.32
C PRO A 483 -10.35 29.90 -25.58
N HIS A 484 -11.66 30.07 -25.46
CA HIS A 484 -12.46 30.70 -26.50
C HIS A 484 -11.89 32.10 -26.72
N VAL A 485 -10.91 32.21 -27.62
CA VAL A 485 -10.56 33.46 -28.26
C VAL A 485 -11.76 33.74 -29.15
N GLY A 486 -12.70 34.51 -28.61
CA GLY A 486 -13.83 35.04 -29.37
C GLY A 486 -13.30 35.67 -30.66
N ARG A 487 -13.91 35.27 -31.77
CA ARG A 487 -13.78 35.99 -33.04
C ARG A 487 -14.46 37.34 -32.94
#